data_AF-A0A3C1ACN3-F1
#
_entry.id   AF-A0A3C1ACN3-F1
#
_cell.length_a   1.000
_cell.length_b   1.000
_cell.length_c   1.000
_cell.angle_alpha   90.00
_cell.angle_beta   90.00
_cell.angle_gamma   90.00
#
_symmetry.space_group_name_H-M   'P 1'
#
loop_
_entity.id
_entity.type
_entity.pdbx_description
1 polymer ?
#
loop_
_entity_poly.entity_id
_entity_poly.type
_entity_poly.pdbx_seq_one_letter_code
_entity_poly.pdbx_strand_id
1 'polypeptide(L)'
;MGLYHIEFYPHIRKILLQMNLIEPLGYVFFQHALIASVFSAIICGFIGAYIVSRRMVFISGGITHASFGGMGLAYFFGFNYLLGAAIFALISALTVEYLSKRTEVREDSAIGMLWSLGMAIGIIFTFLTPGYAPNLMSALFGSILAVSNTELWLMAGLAVIIILFFVEFFPAILAVAFDLE
;
A
#
# COMPACT_ATOMS: atom_id res chain seq x y z
N MET A 1 -29.62 36.16 -33.64
CA MET A 1 -29.09 36.48 -32.30
C MET A 1 -30.06 35.88 -31.28
N GLY A 2 -29.93 34.58 -31.02
CA GLY A 2 -30.89 33.80 -30.25
C GLY A 2 -30.15 32.97 -29.23
N LEU A 3 -30.33 33.33 -27.96
CA LEU A 3 -29.74 32.73 -26.78
C LEU A 3 -30.28 31.30 -26.63
N TYR A 4 -29.44 30.29 -26.83
CA TYR A 4 -29.76 28.93 -26.42
C TYR A 4 -29.54 28.81 -24.91
N HIS A 5 -30.67 28.76 -24.21
CA HIS A 5 -30.86 28.53 -22.78
C HIS A 5 -30.01 27.35 -22.27
N ILE A 6 -29.08 27.65 -21.37
CA ILE A 6 -28.43 26.68 -20.48
C ILE A 6 -29.25 26.65 -19.17
N GLU A 7 -30.47 26.11 -19.23
CA GLU A 7 -31.35 25.94 -18.05
C GLU A 7 -31.31 24.51 -17.47
N PHE A 8 -30.24 23.77 -17.74
CA PHE A 8 -30.01 22.47 -17.14
C PHE A 8 -28.99 22.63 -16.00
N TYR A 9 -29.46 22.88 -14.76
CA TYR A 9 -28.83 22.56 -13.45
C TYR A 9 -29.18 23.49 -12.25
N PRO A 10 -30.39 24.11 -12.09
CA PRO A 10 -30.68 24.91 -10.89
C PRO A 10 -30.58 24.10 -9.58
N HIS A 11 -30.87 22.79 -9.63
CA HIS A 11 -30.71 21.89 -8.47
C HIS A 11 -29.25 21.60 -8.12
N ILE A 12 -28.39 21.37 -9.11
CA ILE A 12 -26.97 21.07 -8.87
C ILE A 12 -26.24 22.33 -8.44
N ARG A 13 -26.60 23.50 -8.99
CA ARG A 13 -26.10 24.79 -8.54
C ARG A 13 -26.48 25.07 -7.08
N LYS A 14 -27.70 24.72 -6.64
CA LYS A 14 -28.11 24.79 -5.23
C LYS A 14 -27.30 23.84 -4.34
N ILE A 15 -27.05 22.60 -4.78
CA ILE A 15 -26.21 21.64 -4.06
C ILE A 15 -24.78 22.17 -3.94
N LEU A 16 -24.17 22.63 -5.04
CA LEU A 16 -22.83 23.20 -5.06
C LEU A 16 -22.70 24.46 -4.20
N LEU A 17 -23.73 25.31 -4.15
CA LEU A 17 -23.76 26.51 -3.31
C LEU A 17 -24.04 26.21 -1.83
N GLN A 18 -24.67 25.08 -1.50
CA GLN A 18 -24.83 24.60 -0.12
C GLN A 18 -23.69 23.68 0.34
N MET A 19 -22.81 23.24 -0.57
CA MET A 19 -21.69 22.36 -0.26
C MET A 19 -20.60 23.16 0.46
N ASN A 20 -20.69 23.20 1.78
CA ASN A 20 -19.67 23.84 2.59
C ASN A 20 -18.47 22.89 2.67
N LEU A 21 -17.41 23.16 1.91
CA LEU A 21 -16.20 22.31 1.83
C LEU A 21 -15.51 22.08 3.19
N ILE A 22 -15.89 22.86 4.20
CA ILE A 22 -15.33 22.84 5.55
C ILE A 22 -16.07 21.83 6.45
N GLU A 23 -17.32 21.47 6.15
CA GLU A 23 -18.12 20.53 6.95
C GLU A 23 -17.45 19.14 7.12
N PRO A 24 -16.84 18.54 6.08
CA PRO A 24 -16.16 17.26 6.22
C PRO A 24 -14.99 17.29 7.20
N LEU A 25 -14.30 18.43 7.36
CA LEU A 25 -13.15 18.56 8.27
C LEU A 25 -13.54 18.43 9.74
N GLY A 26 -14.82 18.58 10.09
CA GLY A 26 -15.31 18.35 11.45
C GLY A 26 -15.31 16.88 11.86
N TYR A 27 -15.27 15.96 10.90
CA TYR A 27 -15.30 14.52 11.19
C TYR A 27 -13.90 13.95 11.40
N VAL A 28 -13.71 13.22 12.50
CA VAL A 28 -12.44 12.59 12.87
C VAL A 28 -11.94 11.64 11.78
N PHE A 29 -12.81 10.83 11.17
CA PHE A 29 -12.43 9.92 10.09
C PHE A 29 -11.89 10.66 8.86
N PHE A 30 -12.39 11.87 8.58
CA PHE A 30 -11.94 12.68 7.46
C PHE A 30 -10.59 13.32 7.75
N GLN A 31 -10.37 13.78 8.98
CA GLN A 31 -9.06 14.25 9.44
C GLN A 31 -8.02 13.13 9.38
N HIS A 32 -8.38 11.92 9.83
CA HIS A 32 -7.52 10.74 9.73
C HIS A 32 -7.19 10.41 8.28
N ALA A 33 -8.20 10.42 7.39
CA ALA A 33 -8.00 10.18 5.97
C ALA A 33 -7.02 11.18 5.34
N LEU A 34 -7.13 12.47 5.69
CA LEU A 34 -6.21 13.51 5.22
C LEU A 34 -4.79 13.27 5.73
N ILE A 35 -4.61 13.03 7.03
CA ILE A 35 -3.28 12.82 7.62
C ILE A 35 -2.64 11.53 7.06
N ALA A 36 -3.40 10.45 6.97
CA ALA A 36 -2.94 9.19 6.37
C ALA A 36 -2.55 9.37 4.90
N SER A 37 -3.27 10.19 4.12
CA SER A 37 -2.92 10.47 2.74
C SER A 37 -1.59 11.23 2.61
N VAL A 38 -1.30 12.15 3.52
CA VAL A 38 -0.01 12.88 3.57
C VAL A 38 1.12 11.92 3.88
N PHE A 39 0.99 11.08 4.92
CA PHE A 39 2.03 10.09 5.24
C PHE A 39 2.23 9.08 4.11
N SER A 40 1.14 8.59 3.50
CA SER A 40 1.21 7.70 2.35
C SER A 40 1.91 8.36 1.15
N ALA A 41 1.61 9.63 0.85
CA ALA A 41 2.27 10.35 -0.24
C ALA A 41 3.78 10.50 -0.02
N ILE A 42 4.21 10.78 1.21
CA ILE A 42 5.63 10.85 1.57
C ILE A 42 6.30 9.49 1.36
N ILE A 43 5.74 8.43 1.96
CA ILE A 43 6.28 7.06 1.87
C ILE A 43 6.37 6.60 0.42
N CYS A 44 5.27 6.75 -0.34
CA CYS A 44 5.20 6.37 -1.75
C CYS A 44 6.14 7.21 -2.61
N GLY A 45 6.33 8.49 -2.29
CA GLY A 45 7.25 9.38 -3.02
C GLY A 45 8.69 8.91 -2.95
N PHE A 46 9.20 8.61 -1.75
CA PHE A 46 10.56 8.12 -1.56
C PHE A 46 10.77 6.71 -2.14
N ILE A 47 9.93 5.76 -1.73
CA ILE A 47 10.06 4.36 -2.15
C ILE A 47 9.80 4.22 -3.66
N GLY A 48 8.76 4.87 -4.16
CA GLY A 48 8.38 4.82 -5.57
C GLY A 48 9.46 5.40 -6.48
N ALA A 49 10.04 6.55 -6.13
CA ALA A 49 11.16 7.12 -6.88
C ALA A 49 12.34 6.13 -6.98
N TYR A 50 12.72 5.51 -5.86
CA TYR A 50 13.80 4.51 -5.83
C TYR A 50 13.48 3.28 -6.68
N ILE A 51 12.28 2.70 -6.53
CA ILE A 51 11.85 1.52 -7.28
C ILE A 51 11.85 1.79 -8.80
N VAL A 52 11.35 2.96 -9.21
CA VAL A 52 11.29 3.37 -10.62
C VAL A 52 12.69 3.59 -11.19
N SER A 53 13.57 4.29 -10.49
CA SER A 53 14.97 4.48 -10.92
C SER A 53 15.69 3.17 -11.16
N ARG A 54 15.41 2.16 -10.32
CA ARG A 54 15.99 0.81 -10.41
C ARG A 54 15.29 -0.11 -11.42
N ARG A 55 14.25 0.35 -12.12
CA ARG A 55 13.42 -0.44 -13.05
C ARG A 55 12.77 -1.68 -12.41
N MET A 56 12.61 -1.70 -11.08
CA MET A 56 12.03 -2.84 -10.34
C MET A 56 10.52 -2.65 -10.08
N VAL A 57 9.76 -2.04 -10.99
CA VAL A 57 8.39 -1.58 -10.73
C VAL A 57 7.45 -2.72 -10.30
N PHE A 58 7.67 -3.94 -10.81
CA PHE A 58 6.86 -5.11 -10.46
C PHE A 58 6.96 -5.52 -8.98
N ILE A 59 8.05 -5.15 -8.28
CA ILE A 59 8.29 -5.59 -6.89
C ILE A 59 7.21 -5.08 -5.94
N SER A 60 6.70 -3.86 -6.16
CA SER A 60 5.67 -3.25 -5.33
C SER A 60 4.37 -4.05 -5.38
N GLY A 61 3.92 -4.44 -6.59
CA GLY A 61 2.72 -5.25 -6.76
C GLY A 61 2.90 -6.67 -6.23
N GLY A 62 4.03 -7.30 -6.55
CA GLY A 62 4.28 -8.68 -6.14
C GLY A 62 4.41 -8.86 -4.63
N ILE A 63 5.10 -7.97 -3.91
CA ILE A 63 5.20 -8.05 -2.45
C ILE A 63 3.83 -7.80 -1.80
N THR A 64 3.05 -6.85 -2.31
CA THR A 64 1.70 -6.56 -1.79
C THR A 64 0.83 -7.81 -1.87
N HIS A 65 0.74 -8.45 -3.03
CA HIS A 65 -0.04 -9.68 -3.18
C HIS A 65 0.57 -10.90 -2.50
N ALA A 66 1.89 -11.00 -2.42
CA ALA A 66 2.54 -12.05 -1.67
C ALA A 66 2.17 -11.96 -0.17
N SER A 67 2.12 -10.75 0.39
CA SER A 67 1.80 -10.51 1.81
C SER A 67 0.42 -11.04 2.25
N PHE A 68 -0.51 -11.21 1.29
CA PHE A 68 -1.80 -11.87 1.52
C PHE A 68 -1.64 -13.28 2.09
N GLY A 69 -0.58 -14.00 1.71
CA GLY A 69 -0.21 -15.30 2.27
C GLY A 69 0.01 -15.23 3.78
N GLY A 70 0.73 -14.20 4.24
CA GLY A 70 0.95 -13.92 5.64
C GLY A 70 -0.31 -13.53 6.40
N MET A 71 -1.19 -12.75 5.76
CA MET A 71 -2.49 -12.39 6.35
C MET A 71 -3.35 -13.62 6.59
N GLY A 72 -3.48 -14.51 5.59
CA GLY A 72 -4.25 -15.74 5.71
C GLY A 72 -3.68 -16.70 6.76
N LEU A 73 -2.34 -16.87 6.77
CA LEU A 73 -1.65 -17.69 7.76
C LEU A 73 -1.86 -17.15 9.19
N ALA A 74 -1.58 -15.87 9.41
CA ALA A 74 -1.74 -15.27 10.74
C ALA A 74 -3.18 -15.34 11.23
N TYR A 75 -4.16 -15.11 10.33
CA TYR A 75 -5.57 -15.23 10.66
C TYR A 75 -5.94 -16.67 11.05
N PHE A 76 -5.46 -17.68 10.31
CA PHE A 76 -5.69 -19.08 10.63
C PHE A 76 -5.14 -19.49 12.01
N PHE A 77 -3.97 -18.97 12.39
CA PHE A 77 -3.38 -19.20 13.71
C PHE A 77 -3.94 -18.30 14.83
N GLY A 78 -4.87 -17.39 14.51
CA GLY A 78 -5.46 -16.46 15.49
C GLY A 78 -4.55 -15.30 15.91
N PHE A 79 -3.51 -15.00 15.13
CA PHE A 79 -2.64 -13.85 15.33
C PHE A 79 -3.13 -12.60 14.58
N ASN A 80 -2.50 -11.45 14.85
CA ASN A 80 -2.79 -10.21 14.15
C ASN A 80 -2.39 -10.32 12.66
N TYR A 81 -3.36 -10.15 11.77
CA TYR A 81 -3.18 -10.24 10.33
C TYR A 81 -2.22 -9.18 9.76
N LEU A 82 -2.12 -7.98 10.37
CA LEU A 82 -1.15 -6.95 9.98
C LEU A 82 0.29 -7.42 10.21
N LEU A 83 0.54 -8.06 11.37
CA LEU A 83 1.87 -8.62 11.67
C LEU A 83 2.21 -9.77 10.73
N GLY A 84 1.24 -10.63 10.44
CA GLY A 84 1.39 -11.69 9.44
C GLY A 84 1.77 -11.14 8.07
N ALA A 85 1.07 -10.11 7.61
CA ALA A 85 1.37 -9.42 6.35
C ALA A 85 2.79 -8.87 6.33
N ALA A 86 3.20 -8.16 7.38
CA ALA A 86 4.51 -7.53 7.48
C ALA A 86 5.65 -8.56 7.46
N ILE A 87 5.55 -9.63 8.25
CA ILE A 87 6.54 -10.70 8.29
C ILE A 87 6.65 -11.39 6.93
N PHE A 88 5.51 -11.72 6.32
CA PHE A 88 5.49 -12.40 5.02
C PHE A 88 6.00 -11.50 3.90
N ALA A 89 5.72 -10.19 3.94
CA ALA A 89 6.28 -9.21 3.01
C ALA A 89 7.81 -9.14 3.11
N LEU A 90 8.36 -9.14 4.33
CA LEU A 90 9.81 -9.19 4.56
C LEU A 90 10.43 -10.48 4.03
N ILE A 91 9.83 -11.64 4.33
CA ILE A 91 10.29 -12.94 3.81
C ILE A 91 10.23 -12.94 2.28
N SER A 92 9.17 -12.41 1.69
CA SER A 92 9.01 -12.32 0.24
C SER A 92 10.09 -11.44 -0.39
N ALA A 93 10.34 -10.25 0.17
CA ALA A 93 11.39 -9.34 -0.31
C ALA A 93 12.78 -10.00 -0.26
N LEU A 94 13.12 -10.65 0.85
CA LEU A 94 14.38 -11.38 0.99
C LEU A 94 14.48 -12.56 0.04
N THR A 95 13.36 -13.23 -0.23
CA THR A 95 13.30 -14.35 -1.17
C THR A 95 13.51 -13.88 -2.61
N VAL A 96 12.91 -12.76 -3.03
CA VAL A 96 13.17 -12.14 -4.35
C VAL A 96 14.66 -11.86 -4.50
N GLU A 97 15.24 -11.17 -3.52
CA GLU A 97 16.66 -10.80 -3.52
C GLU A 97 17.58 -12.02 -3.59
N TYR A 98 17.29 -13.05 -2.78
CA TYR A 98 18.05 -14.30 -2.77
C TYR A 98 17.96 -15.02 -4.11
N LEU A 99 16.76 -15.17 -4.66
CA LEU A 99 16.53 -15.89 -5.90
C LEU A 99 17.21 -15.16 -7.06
N SER A 100 17.08 -13.83 -7.12
CA SER A 100 17.73 -13.05 -8.18
C SER A 100 19.25 -13.04 -8.13
N LYS A 101 19.86 -13.11 -6.94
CA LYS A 101 21.33 -13.09 -6.82
C LYS A 101 21.99 -14.46 -6.93
N ARG A 102 21.31 -15.53 -6.49
CA ARG A 102 21.88 -16.88 -6.39
C ARG A 102 21.47 -17.81 -7.52
N THR A 103 20.39 -17.50 -8.23
CA THR A 103 19.88 -18.33 -9.33
C THR A 103 19.81 -17.51 -10.61
N GLU A 104 19.84 -18.14 -11.78
CA GLU A 104 19.65 -17.47 -13.09
C GLU A 104 18.19 -17.01 -13.31
N VAL A 105 17.39 -16.90 -12.24
CA VAL A 105 16.00 -16.44 -12.29
C VAL A 105 15.98 -14.92 -12.30
N ARG A 106 15.32 -14.34 -13.31
CA ARG A 106 15.08 -12.90 -13.38
C ARG A 106 14.24 -12.41 -12.20
N GLU A 107 14.55 -11.22 -11.69
CA GLU A 107 13.79 -10.55 -10.61
C GLU A 107 12.28 -10.58 -10.88
N ASP A 108 11.85 -10.16 -12.07
CA ASP A 108 10.43 -10.15 -12.47
C ASP A 108 9.75 -11.51 -12.33
N SER A 109 10.47 -12.59 -12.67
CA SER A 109 9.97 -13.96 -12.56
C SER A 109 9.87 -14.41 -11.11
N ALA A 110 10.87 -14.09 -10.28
CA ALA A 110 10.84 -14.36 -8.84
C ALA A 110 9.66 -13.66 -8.15
N ILE A 111 9.43 -12.39 -8.50
CA ILE A 111 8.31 -11.58 -8.01
C ILE A 111 6.97 -12.23 -8.41
N GLY A 112 6.80 -12.62 -9.68
CA GLY A 112 5.58 -13.26 -10.16
C GLY A 112 5.28 -14.62 -9.49
N MET A 113 6.32 -15.40 -9.20
CA MET A 113 6.18 -16.65 -8.45
C MET A 113 5.69 -16.39 -7.02
N LEU A 114 6.31 -15.46 -6.30
CA LEU A 114 5.91 -15.13 -4.93
C LEU A 114 4.52 -14.50 -4.84
N TRP A 115 4.14 -13.68 -5.81
CA TRP A 115 2.77 -13.19 -5.93
C TRP A 115 1.80 -14.37 -5.96
N SER A 116 1.98 -15.29 -6.91
CA SER A 116 1.06 -16.41 -7.13
C SER A 116 1.01 -17.34 -5.91
N LEU A 117 2.17 -17.63 -5.31
CA LEU A 117 2.28 -18.46 -4.11
C LEU A 117 1.63 -17.80 -2.89
N GLY A 118 1.93 -16.54 -2.61
CA GLY A 118 1.36 -15.83 -1.46
C GLY A 118 -0.16 -15.69 -1.58
N MET A 119 -0.67 -15.38 -2.76
CA MET A 119 -2.12 -15.37 -3.02
C MET A 119 -2.74 -16.74 -2.79
N ALA A 120 -2.16 -17.82 -3.34
CA ALA A 120 -2.68 -19.17 -3.17
C ALA A 120 -2.69 -19.60 -1.70
N ILE A 121 -1.58 -19.38 -0.98
CA ILE A 121 -1.46 -19.66 0.46
C ILE A 121 -2.52 -18.88 1.23
N GLY A 122 -2.63 -17.57 1.00
CA GLY A 122 -3.57 -16.72 1.71
C GLY A 122 -5.01 -17.16 1.50
N ILE A 123 -5.38 -17.50 0.26
CA ILE A 123 -6.72 -17.98 -0.07
C ILE A 123 -6.99 -19.31 0.64
N ILE A 124 -6.09 -20.28 0.53
CA ILE A 124 -6.24 -21.61 1.16
C ILE A 124 -6.45 -21.48 2.67
N PHE A 125 -5.59 -20.73 3.37
CA PHE A 125 -5.70 -20.56 4.82
C PHE A 125 -6.93 -19.76 5.23
N THR A 126 -7.35 -18.78 4.43
CA THR A 126 -8.61 -18.06 4.65
C THR A 126 -9.81 -19.02 4.58
N PHE A 127 -9.84 -19.91 3.59
CA PHE A 127 -10.91 -20.90 3.44
C PHE A 127 -10.89 -22.00 4.52
N LEU A 128 -9.70 -22.37 5.00
CA LEU A 128 -9.55 -23.36 6.07
C LEU A 128 -9.90 -22.80 7.46
N THR A 129 -9.93 -21.47 7.63
CA THR A 129 -10.20 -20.86 8.93
C THR A 129 -11.68 -21.02 9.30
N PRO A 130 -12.01 -21.67 10.42
CA PRO A 130 -13.40 -21.85 10.83
C PRO A 130 -14.02 -20.52 11.30
N GLY A 131 -15.13 -20.13 10.68
CA GLY A 131 -15.90 -18.93 11.05
C GLY A 131 -16.12 -17.97 9.87
N TYR A 132 -16.63 -16.77 10.19
CA TYR A 132 -16.76 -15.70 9.19
C TYR A 132 -15.37 -15.10 8.93
N ALA A 133 -14.71 -15.52 7.86
CA ALA A 133 -13.43 -14.94 7.48
C ALA A 133 -13.64 -13.44 7.14
N PRO A 134 -12.91 -12.51 7.78
CA PRO A 134 -12.93 -11.12 7.38
C PRO A 134 -12.48 -11.02 5.93
N ASN A 135 -12.95 -9.99 5.23
CA ASN A 135 -12.52 -9.75 3.87
C ASN A 135 -11.07 -9.26 3.87
N LEU A 136 -10.13 -10.20 3.98
CA LEU A 136 -8.69 -9.95 4.00
C LEU A 136 -8.25 -9.27 2.69
N MET A 137 -8.96 -9.51 1.59
CA MET A 137 -8.72 -8.82 0.33
C MET A 137 -9.05 -7.33 0.44
N SER A 138 -10.18 -6.99 1.08
CA SER A 138 -10.50 -5.59 1.41
C SER A 138 -9.47 -4.95 2.35
N ALA A 139 -8.84 -5.74 3.24
CA ALA A 139 -7.75 -5.24 4.07
C ALA A 139 -6.47 -4.96 3.24
N LEU A 140 -6.24 -5.71 2.15
CA LEU A 140 -5.11 -5.48 1.24
C LEU A 140 -5.28 -4.23 0.38
N PHE A 141 -6.50 -3.98 -0.11
CA PHE A 141 -6.82 -2.76 -0.87
C PHE A 141 -7.04 -1.54 0.04
N GLY A 142 -7.43 -1.78 1.29
CA GLY A 142 -7.59 -0.77 2.33
C GLY A 142 -8.81 0.13 2.14
N SER A 143 -9.05 0.96 3.15
CA SER A 143 -9.99 2.08 3.09
C SER A 143 -9.38 3.26 3.84
N ILE A 144 -9.20 4.38 3.14
CA ILE A 144 -8.63 5.60 3.73
C ILE A 144 -9.51 6.18 4.85
N LEU A 145 -10.81 5.88 4.83
CA LEU A 145 -11.77 6.34 5.84
C LEU A 145 -11.73 5.48 7.13
N ALA A 146 -11.20 4.26 7.05
CA ALA A 146 -11.21 3.31 8.17
C ALA A 146 -9.93 3.37 9.02
N VAL A 147 -9.04 4.35 8.76
CA VAL A 147 -7.75 4.45 9.43
C VAL A 147 -7.93 4.85 10.90
N SER A 148 -7.42 4.00 11.79
CA SER A 148 -7.39 4.17 13.23
C SER A 148 -6.23 5.05 13.69
N ASN A 149 -6.31 5.55 14.94
CA ASN A 149 -5.22 6.30 15.55
C ASN A 149 -3.91 5.51 15.62
N THR A 150 -3.98 4.20 15.91
CA THR A 150 -2.80 3.33 15.97
C THR A 150 -2.12 3.24 14.61
N GLU A 151 -2.89 3.11 13.53
CA GLU A 151 -2.36 3.07 12.17
C GLU A 151 -1.71 4.40 11.79
N LEU A 152 -2.27 5.55 12.21
CA LEU A 152 -1.64 6.85 12.00
C LEU A 152 -0.26 6.95 12.67
N TRP A 153 -0.12 6.47 13.91
CA TRP A 153 1.17 6.46 14.60
C TRP A 153 2.18 5.53 13.92
N LEU A 154 1.72 4.37 13.44
CA LEU A 154 2.58 3.44 12.68
C LEU A 154 3.02 4.06 11.35
N MET A 155 2.12 4.71 10.62
CA MET A 155 2.44 5.42 9.38
C MET A 155 3.40 6.58 9.61
N ALA A 156 3.19 7.37 10.67
CA ALA A 156 4.09 8.45 11.04
C ALA A 156 5.51 7.93 11.39
N GLY A 157 5.59 6.88 12.20
CA GLY A 157 6.86 6.23 12.55
C GLY A 157 7.58 5.67 11.31
N LEU A 158 6.85 4.98 10.43
CA LEU A 158 7.39 4.45 9.18
C LEU A 158 7.87 5.57 8.24
N ALA A 159 7.11 6.65 8.11
CA ALA A 159 7.51 7.81 7.31
C ALA A 159 8.80 8.44 7.85
N VAL A 160 8.93 8.63 9.15
CA VAL A 160 10.16 9.14 9.78
C VAL A 160 11.34 8.22 9.52
N ILE A 161 11.18 6.90 9.70
CA ILE A 161 12.24 5.91 9.43
C ILE A 161 12.71 6.00 7.97
N ILE A 162 11.76 6.07 7.02
CA ILE A 162 12.08 6.17 5.59
C ILE A 162 12.79 7.48 5.27
N ILE A 163 12.29 8.62 5.77
CA ILE A 163 12.94 9.91 5.56
C ILE A 163 14.37 9.89 6.09
N LEU A 164 14.57 9.42 7.34
CA LEU A 164 15.90 9.34 7.94
C LEU A 164 16.82 8.43 7.13
N PHE A 165 16.33 7.27 6.70
CA PHE A 165 17.09 6.35 5.85
C PHE A 165 17.51 7.00 4.53
N PHE A 166 16.58 7.67 3.83
CA PHE A 166 16.89 8.32 2.56
C PHE A 166 17.82 9.53 2.70
N VAL A 167 17.70 10.29 3.80
CA VAL A 167 18.57 11.45 4.06
C VAL A 167 19.98 10.99 4.41
N GLU A 168 20.13 10.01 5.31
CA GLU A 168 21.44 9.52 5.75
C GLU A 168 22.18 8.77 4.63
N PHE A 169 21.47 7.90 3.90
CA PHE A 169 22.06 7.07 2.86
C PHE A 169 21.89 7.64 1.45
N PHE A 170 21.50 8.91 1.30
CA PHE A 170 21.27 9.56 0.01
C PHE A 170 22.38 9.30 -1.03
N PRO A 171 23.68 9.51 -0.72
CA PRO A 171 24.74 9.28 -1.71
C PRO A 171 24.88 7.80 -2.10
N ALA A 172 24.69 6.87 -1.17
CA ALA A 172 24.75 5.44 -1.43
C ALA A 172 23.56 4.97 -2.28
N ILE A 173 22.36 5.47 -1.98
CA ILE A 173 21.14 5.20 -2.74
C ILE A 173 21.30 5.72 -4.17
N LEU A 174 21.85 6.92 -4.35
CA LEU A 174 22.07 7.51 -5.66
C LEU A 174 23.09 6.70 -6.48
N ALA A 175 24.20 6.30 -5.85
CA ALA A 175 25.17 5.41 -6.48
C ALA A 175 24.51 4.10 -6.93
N VAL A 176 23.81 3.41 -6.04
CA VAL A 176 23.16 2.13 -6.35
C VAL A 176 22.01 2.26 -7.37
N ALA A 177 21.36 3.42 -7.45
CA ALA A 177 20.26 3.67 -8.38
C ALA A 177 20.71 4.02 -9.80
N PHE A 178 21.84 4.71 -9.96
CA PHE A 178 22.32 5.20 -11.25
C PHE A 178 23.60 4.52 -11.75
N ASP A 179 24.37 3.91 -10.85
CA ASP A 179 25.51 3.06 -11.18
C ASP A 179 25.01 1.61 -11.28
N LEU A 180 24.34 1.35 -12.39
CA LEU A 180 24.25 0.01 -12.94
C LEU A 180 25.58 -0.20 -13.66
N GLU A 181 26.41 -1.12 -13.17
CA GLU A 181 27.60 -1.61 -13.91
C GLU A 181 27.35 -1.70 -15.43
#